data_AF-A0A7S4VPP7-F1
#
_entry.id   AF-A0A7S4VPP7-F1
#
_cell.length_a   1.000
_cell.length_b   1.000
_cell.length_c   1.000
_cell.angle_alpha   90.00
_cell.angle_beta   90.00
_cell.angle_gamma   90.00
#
_symmetry.space_group_name_H-M   'P 1'
#
loop_
_entity.id
_entity.type
_entity.pdbx_description
1 polymer ?
#
loop_
_entity_poly.entity_id
_entity_poly.type
_entity_poly.pdbx_seq_one_letter_code
_entity_poly.pdbx_strand_id
1 'polypeptide(L)'
;MSKRDKLELVKNLQSKRKTGTSVTFLPDTKVFKGEDGKPSITFDPSRLSGRMNEIAYLNAGLVLTITDNRESAKKKAGETEVYYHAGGLAEYAAMLCRTKAPLMGDNAPKRSGG
;
A
#
# COMPACT_ATOMS: atom_id res chain seq x y z
N MET A 1 -10.19 3.94 8.95
CA MET A 1 -9.31 3.68 10.11
C MET A 1 -8.26 4.77 10.20
N SER A 2 -7.98 5.25 11.40
CA SER A 2 -6.90 6.20 11.65
C SER A 2 -5.51 5.53 11.50
N LYS A 3 -4.44 6.31 11.38
CA LYS A 3 -3.06 5.79 11.37
C LYS A 3 -2.74 5.00 12.64
N ARG A 4 -3.24 5.46 13.80
CA ARG A 4 -3.05 4.80 15.09
C ARG A 4 -3.70 3.42 15.10
N ASP A 5 -4.96 3.33 14.65
CA ASP A 5 -5.71 2.07 14.64
C ASP A 5 -5.01 1.03 13.77
N LYS A 6 -4.47 1.45 12.62
CA LYS A 6 -3.72 0.57 11.71
C LYS A 6 -2.43 0.04 12.35
N LEU A 7 -1.67 0.87 13.07
CA LEU A 7 -0.47 0.43 13.77
C LEU A 7 -0.79 -0.52 14.93
N GLU A 8 -1.89 -0.28 15.63
CA GLU A 8 -2.37 -1.18 16.67
C GLU A 8 -2.82 -2.54 16.12
N LEU A 9 -3.51 -2.55 14.97
CA LEU A 9 -3.83 -3.77 14.23
C LEU A 9 -2.59 -4.58 13.89
N VAL A 10 -1.53 -3.94 13.36
CA VAL A 10 -0.26 -4.62 13.05
C VAL A 10 0.35 -5.25 14.30
N LYS A 11 0.45 -4.50 15.41
CA LYS A 11 0.99 -5.02 16.69
C LYS A 11 0.22 -6.24 17.17
N ASN A 12 -1.11 -6.20 17.11
CA ASN A 12 -1.98 -7.29 17.53
C ASN A 12 -1.88 -8.53 16.63
N LEU A 13 -1.67 -8.35 15.32
CA LEU A 13 -1.44 -9.46 14.39
C LEU A 13 -0.06 -10.09 14.62
N GLN A 14 0.96 -9.26 14.82
CA GLN A 14 2.32 -9.73 15.08
C GLN A 14 2.42 -10.52 16.38
N SER A 15 1.77 -10.09 17.47
CA SER A 15 1.81 -10.81 18.76
C SER A 15 1.15 -12.19 18.73
N LYS A 16 0.27 -12.43 17.76
CA LYS A 16 -0.44 -13.71 17.56
C LYS A 16 0.23 -14.62 16.52
N ARG A 17 1.27 -14.16 15.83
CA ARG A 17 1.92 -14.89 14.75
C ARG A 17 2.70 -16.09 15.30
N LYS A 18 2.40 -17.29 14.80
CA LYS A 18 3.10 -18.55 15.17
C LYS A 18 4.07 -19.06 14.11
N THR A 19 3.82 -18.75 12.83
CA THR A 19 4.56 -19.30 11.69
C THR A 19 4.85 -18.23 10.63
N GLY A 20 5.71 -18.59 9.68
CA GLY A 20 5.91 -17.87 8.42
C GLY A 20 7.38 -17.82 8.01
N THR A 21 7.64 -17.07 6.95
CA THR A 21 8.97 -17.00 6.33
C THR A 21 9.49 -15.56 6.36
N SER A 22 10.81 -15.39 6.45
CA SER A 22 11.48 -14.11 6.27
C SER A 22 12.53 -14.27 5.18
N VAL A 23 12.60 -13.30 4.27
CA VAL A 23 13.57 -13.29 3.17
C VAL A 23 14.27 -11.93 3.18
N THR A 24 15.59 -11.96 3.09
CA THR A 24 16.44 -10.77 2.96
C THR A 24 17.36 -10.99 1.78
N PHE A 25 17.47 -9.99 0.91
CA PHE A 25 18.34 -10.06 -0.27
C PHE A 25 18.97 -8.70 -0.55
N LEU A 26 20.16 -8.74 -1.14
CA LEU A 26 20.87 -7.58 -1.66
C LEU A 26 21.00 -7.76 -3.19
N PRO A 27 20.47 -6.85 -4.02
CA PRO A 27 20.60 -7.00 -5.47
C PRO A 27 22.07 -6.87 -5.92
N ASP A 28 22.44 -7.56 -6.99
CA ASP A 28 23.78 -7.48 -7.56
C ASP A 28 23.93 -6.20 -8.42
N THR A 29 24.84 -5.31 -8.01
CA THR A 29 25.10 -4.03 -8.69
C THR A 29 25.76 -4.19 -10.07
N LYS A 30 26.30 -5.37 -10.39
CA LYS A 30 26.80 -5.67 -11.75
C LYS A 30 25.67 -5.98 -12.72
N VAL A 31 24.59 -6.58 -12.22
CA VAL A 31 23.38 -6.92 -12.99
C VAL A 31 22.47 -5.71 -13.09
N PHE A 32 22.22 -5.02 -11.98
CA PHE A 32 21.35 -3.85 -11.92
C PHE A 32 22.16 -2.56 -12.07
N LYS A 33 22.00 -1.89 -13.21
CA LYS A 33 22.60 -0.58 -13.52
C LYS A 33 21.57 0.53 -13.36
N GLY A 34 22.00 1.70 -12.91
CA GLY A 34 21.20 2.92 -12.88
C GLY A 34 20.98 3.50 -14.27
N GLU A 35 20.17 4.56 -14.34
CA GLU A 35 19.85 5.27 -15.59
C GLU A 35 21.09 5.85 -16.29
N ASP A 36 22.16 6.11 -15.53
CA ASP A 36 23.47 6.59 -16.00
C ASP A 36 24.41 5.45 -16.46
N GLY A 37 23.92 4.21 -16.51
CA GLY A 37 24.69 3.03 -16.87
C GLY A 37 25.70 2.57 -15.80
N LYS A 38 25.75 3.24 -14.64
CA LYS A 38 26.64 2.89 -13.53
C LYS A 38 25.96 1.91 -12.57
N PRO A 39 26.73 1.06 -11.87
CA PRO A 39 26.21 0.23 -10.79
C PRO A 39 25.47 1.07 -9.74
N SER A 40 24.15 0.93 -9.65
CA SER A 40 23.29 1.70 -8.73
C SER A 40 22.05 0.89 -8.40
N ILE A 41 21.65 0.89 -7.13
CA ILE A 41 20.44 0.25 -6.65
C ILE A 41 19.67 1.28 -5.84
N THR A 42 18.51 1.69 -6.37
CA THR A 42 17.57 2.53 -5.65
C THR A 42 16.20 1.89 -5.66
N PHE A 43 15.63 1.69 -4.48
CA PHE A 43 14.23 1.34 -4.32
C PHE A 43 13.41 2.62 -4.17
N ASP A 44 12.57 2.90 -5.17
CA ASP A 44 11.62 4.01 -5.16
C ASP A 44 10.47 3.71 -4.17
N PRO A 45 10.35 4.47 -3.07
CA PRO A 45 9.28 4.28 -2.11
C PRO A 45 7.90 4.41 -2.74
N SER A 46 7.70 5.36 -3.66
CA SER A 46 6.38 5.65 -4.23
C SER A 46 5.86 4.49 -5.07
N ARG A 47 6.73 3.85 -5.85
CA ARG A 47 6.41 2.66 -6.64
C ARG A 47 6.07 1.46 -5.75
N LEU A 48 6.83 1.25 -4.68
CA LEU A 48 6.55 0.18 -3.71
C LEU A 48 5.22 0.42 -2.98
N SER A 49 4.98 1.65 -2.49
CA SER A 49 3.75 2.03 -1.82
C SER A 49 2.52 1.83 -2.72
N GLY A 50 2.59 2.26 -3.98
CA GLY A 50 1.52 2.05 -4.95
C GLY A 50 1.19 0.56 -5.11
N ARG A 51 2.23 -0.27 -5.29
CA ARG A 51 2.07 -1.72 -5.46
C ARG A 51 1.48 -2.39 -4.21
N MET A 52 1.94 -2.03 -3.01
CA MET A 52 1.38 -2.60 -1.77
C MET A 52 -0.08 -2.22 -1.58
N ASN A 53 -0.44 -0.98 -1.93
CA ASN A 53 -1.81 -0.51 -1.82
C ASN A 53 -2.75 -1.27 -2.76
N GLU A 54 -2.35 -1.45 -4.02
CA GLU A 54 -3.06 -2.31 -4.98
C GLU A 54 -3.25 -3.72 -4.45
N ILE A 55 -2.18 -4.36 -3.95
CA ILE A 55 -2.26 -5.74 -3.43
C ILE A 55 -3.22 -5.83 -2.23
N ALA A 56 -3.19 -4.85 -1.32
CA ALA A 56 -4.10 -4.80 -0.17
C ALA A 56 -5.57 -4.62 -0.60
N TYR A 57 -5.84 -3.89 -1.67
CA TYR A 57 -7.19 -3.82 -2.26
C TYR A 57 -7.65 -5.15 -2.86
N LEU A 58 -6.75 -5.84 -3.57
CA LEU A 58 -7.07 -7.11 -4.24
C LEU A 58 -7.29 -8.25 -3.24
N ASN A 59 -6.64 -8.19 -2.07
CA ASN A 59 -6.70 -9.22 -1.04
C ASN A 59 -7.35 -8.64 0.23
N ALA A 60 -8.67 -8.57 0.23
CA ALA A 60 -9.42 -8.02 1.37
C ALA A 60 -9.01 -8.70 2.68
N GLY A 61 -8.74 -7.90 3.71
CA GLY A 61 -8.27 -8.41 5.00
C GLY A 61 -6.75 -8.60 5.12
N LEU A 62 -5.99 -8.53 4.01
CA LEU A 62 -4.53 -8.59 4.03
C LEU A 62 -3.95 -7.27 4.58
N VAL A 63 -3.08 -7.39 5.59
CA VAL A 63 -2.33 -6.26 6.14
C VAL A 63 -0.90 -6.31 5.61
N LEU A 64 -0.50 -5.28 4.89
CA LEU A 64 0.87 -5.09 4.39
C LEU A 64 1.50 -3.88 5.06
N THR A 65 2.80 -3.97 5.34
CA THR A 65 3.56 -2.88 5.95
C THR A 65 4.85 -2.64 5.19
N ILE A 66 5.19 -1.37 4.98
CA ILE A 66 6.53 -0.96 4.54
C ILE A 66 7.14 -0.10 5.63
N THR A 67 8.37 -0.42 6.00
CA THR A 67 9.21 0.41 6.87
C THR A 67 10.46 0.77 6.08
N ASP A 68 10.67 2.06 5.83
CA ASP A 68 11.89 2.55 5.20
C ASP A 68 12.86 3.01 6.30
N ASN A 69 13.97 2.28 6.45
CA ASN A 69 14.99 2.59 7.46
C ASN A 69 16.00 3.64 6.99
N ARG A 70 15.82 4.21 5.79
CA ARG A 70 16.65 5.31 5.28
C ARG A 70 16.14 6.64 5.85
N GLU A 71 17.05 7.55 6.14
CA GLU A 71 16.70 8.93 6.47
C GLU A 71 16.52 9.74 5.20
N SER A 72 15.52 10.63 5.17
CA SER A 72 15.27 11.52 4.03
C SER A 72 14.78 12.88 4.52
N ALA A 73 14.85 13.89 3.66
CA ALA A 73 14.34 15.22 3.96
C ALA A 73 12.84 15.25 4.30
N LYS A 74 12.08 14.21 3.91
CA LYS A 74 10.61 14.15 4.06
C LYS A 74 10.14 13.16 5.13
N LYS A 75 11.00 12.23 5.57
CA LYS A 75 10.65 11.17 6.52
C LYS A 75 11.83 10.78 7.40
N LYS A 76 11.53 10.60 8.68
CA LYS A 76 12.44 9.99 9.65
C LYS A 76 12.62 8.50 9.34
N ALA A 77 13.83 8.01 9.51
CA ALA A 77 14.12 6.58 9.39
C ALA A 77 13.22 5.76 10.32
N GLY A 78 12.72 4.63 9.82
CA GLY A 78 11.91 3.68 10.59
C GLY A 78 10.41 4.01 10.63
N GLU A 79 9.95 5.04 9.94
CA GLU A 79 8.51 5.28 9.82
C GLU A 79 7.84 4.15 9.03
N THR A 80 6.77 3.59 9.61
CA THR A 80 6.02 2.47 9.02
C THR A 80 4.72 2.94 8.40
N GLU A 81 4.53 2.60 7.13
CA GLU A 81 3.27 2.72 6.41
C GLU A 81 2.49 1.41 6.48
N VAL A 82 1.16 1.51 6.62
CA VAL A 82 0.26 0.35 6.72
C VAL A 82 -0.82 0.42 5.64
N TYR A 83 -0.84 -0.59 4.78
CA TYR A 83 -1.82 -0.80 3.72
C TYR A 83 -2.80 -1.89 4.15
N TYR A 84 -4.07 -1.54 4.21
CA TYR A 84 -5.14 -2.42 4.68
C TYR A 84 -6.48 -1.88 4.18
N HIS A 85 -7.22 -2.75 3.48
CA HIS A 85 -8.52 -2.47 2.88
C HIS A 85 -9.49 -3.61 3.19
N ALA A 86 -10.50 -3.32 4.00
CA ALA A 86 -11.46 -4.34 4.44
C ALA A 86 -12.54 -4.58 3.37
N GLY A 87 -12.96 -3.54 2.65
CA GLY A 87 -13.90 -3.60 1.53
C GLY A 87 -13.27 -3.95 0.18
N GLY A 88 -11.95 -4.19 0.14
CA GLY A 88 -11.23 -4.73 -1.02
C GLY A 88 -11.51 -3.99 -2.34
N LEU A 89 -11.93 -4.74 -3.38
CA LEU A 89 -12.18 -4.21 -4.72
C LEU A 89 -13.23 -3.09 -4.77
N ALA A 90 -14.22 -3.09 -3.86
CA ALA A 90 -15.22 -2.03 -3.81
C ALA A 90 -14.56 -0.69 -3.41
N GLU A 91 -13.67 -0.71 -2.41
CA GLU A 91 -12.88 0.47 -2.05
C GLU A 91 -11.93 0.89 -3.18
N TYR A 92 -11.35 -0.08 -3.91
CA TYR A 92 -10.46 0.21 -5.04
C TYR A 92 -11.19 0.91 -6.19
N ALA A 93 -12.36 0.41 -6.57
CA ALA A 93 -13.20 1.03 -7.59
C ALA A 93 -13.61 2.45 -7.18
N ALA A 94 -14.00 2.65 -5.91
CA ALA A 94 -14.29 3.98 -5.37
C ALA A 94 -13.06 4.90 -5.41
N MET A 95 -11.87 4.38 -5.09
CA MET A 95 -10.61 5.14 -5.15
C MET A 95 -10.26 5.56 -6.59
N LEU A 96 -10.39 4.65 -7.57
CA LEU A 96 -10.18 4.94 -8.99
C LEU A 96 -11.18 5.97 -9.54
N CYS A 97 -12.42 5.92 -9.06
CA CYS A 97 -13.49 6.82 -9.48
C CYS A 97 -13.58 8.09 -8.63
N ARG A 98 -12.68 8.34 -7.68
CA ARG A 98 -12.82 9.46 -6.72
C ARG A 98 -12.91 10.85 -7.36
N THR A 99 -12.35 11.02 -8.57
CA THR A 99 -12.38 12.26 -9.34
C THR A 99 -13.45 12.27 -10.43
N LYS A 100 -14.26 11.21 -10.52
CA LYS A 100 -15.31 11.03 -11.53
C LYS A 100 -16.67 11.09 -10.85
N ALA A 101 -17.66 11.64 -11.56
CA ALA A 101 -19.05 11.59 -11.10
C ALA A 101 -19.59 10.16 -11.23
N PRO A 102 -20.05 9.52 -10.14
CA PRO A 102 -20.66 8.19 -10.21
C PRO A 102 -21.98 8.25 -10.97
N LEU A 103 -22.17 7.35 -11.94
CA LEU A 103 -23.43 7.25 -12.70
C LEU A 103 -24.49 6.38 -12.01
N MET A 104 -24.07 5.52 -11.08
CA MET A 104 -24.91 4.56 -10.36
C MET A 104 -24.60 4.67 -8.86
N GLY A 105 -25.60 4.92 -8.00
CA GLY A 105 -25.46 4.99 -6.54
C GLY A 105 -26.76 5.44 -5.83
N ASP A 106 -26.84 5.30 -4.51
CA ASP A 106 -28.04 5.60 -3.69
C ASP A 106 -28.51 7.07 -3.73
N ASN A 107 -27.64 7.99 -4.15
CA ASN A 107 -27.94 9.40 -4.42
C ASN A 107 -28.19 9.71 -5.91
N ALA A 108 -28.39 8.69 -6.75
CA ALA A 108 -28.76 8.91 -8.14
C ALA A 108 -30.09 9.70 -8.20
N PRO A 109 -30.22 10.72 -9.06
CA PRO A 109 -31.51 11.34 -9.30
C PRO A 109 -32.46 10.22 -9.75
N LYS A 110 -33.43 9.87 -8.89
CA LYS A 110 -34.47 8.91 -9.26
C LYS A 110 -35.07 9.43 -10.55
N ARG A 111 -34.98 8.64 -11.63
CA ARG A 111 -35.74 8.91 -12.83
C ARG A 111 -37.20 8.95 -12.39
N SER A 112 -37.78 10.15 -12.32
CA SER A 112 -39.21 10.33 -12.21
C SER A 112 -39.79 9.80 -13.51
N GLY A 113 -40.22 8.53 -13.49
CA GLY A 113 -40.99 7.96 -14.57
C GLY A 113 -42.29 8.74 -14.70
N GLY A 114 -42.45 9.35 -15.87
CA GLY A 114 -43.72 9.81 -16.42
C GLY A 114 -43.93 9.11 -17.75
#